data_AF-U9V299-F1
#
_entry.id   AF-U9V299-F1
#
_cell.length_a   1.000
_cell.length_b   1.000
_cell.length_c   1.000
_cell.angle_alpha   90.00
_cell.angle_beta   90.00
_cell.angle_gamma   90.00
#
_symmetry.space_group_name_H-M   'P 1'
#
loop_
_entity.id
_entity.type
_entity.pdbx_description
1 polymer ?
#
loop_
_entity_poly.entity_id
_entity_poly.type
_entity_poly.pdbx_seq_one_letter_code
_entity_poly.pdbx_strand_id
1 'polypeptide(L)'
;ARLRLPREVLRRDKLKQVENIMELLNLTKCANTIIGDHKTHGVSGGERKRVNIASELLTDPSVILLDEPTSGLDSSLALEITKILKEFAVKQKKTIIMVVHQPSSQVFEIFDKLMVMADGHMVYFGERAGAVDYLADQGYKCPPNFNPANYACMYYFLL
;
A
#
# COMPACT_ATOMS: atom_id res chain seq x y z
N ALA A 1 -16.84 -2.54 -10.10
CA ALA A 1 -16.65 -3.31 -11.35
C ALA A 1 -17.52 -2.88 -12.53
N ARG A 2 -18.86 -2.93 -12.47
CA ARG A 2 -19.73 -2.64 -13.64
C ARG A 2 -19.51 -1.25 -14.27
N LEU A 3 -19.23 -0.25 -13.42
CA LEU A 3 -18.97 1.14 -13.83
C LEU A 3 -17.49 1.44 -14.09
N ARG A 4 -16.57 0.62 -13.57
CA ARG A 4 -15.12 0.83 -13.64
C ARG A 4 -14.46 0.10 -14.81
N LEU A 5 -14.98 -1.06 -15.19
CA LEU A 5 -14.44 -1.90 -16.25
C LEU A 5 -15.13 -1.62 -17.60
N PRO A 6 -14.39 -1.67 -18.73
CA PRO A 6 -14.92 -1.44 -20.08
C PRO A 6 -16.17 -2.27 -20.38
N ARG A 7 -17.09 -1.75 -21.20
CA ARG A 7 -18.38 -2.42 -21.47
C ARG A 7 -18.20 -3.73 -22.23
N GLU A 8 -17.09 -3.86 -22.95
CA GLU A 8 -16.68 -4.98 -23.78
C GLU A 8 -16.32 -6.22 -22.95
N VAL A 9 -15.90 -6.03 -21.69
CA VAL A 9 -15.59 -7.15 -20.79
C VAL A 9 -16.89 -7.86 -20.39
N LEU A 10 -16.96 -9.16 -20.61
CA LEU A 10 -18.12 -9.97 -20.27
C LEU A 10 -18.43 -9.88 -18.77
N ARG A 11 -19.71 -9.87 -18.42
CA ARG A 11 -20.16 -9.80 -17.02
C ARG A 11 -19.56 -10.91 -16.16
N ARG A 12 -19.41 -12.12 -16.70
CA ARG A 12 -18.80 -13.25 -16.00
C ARG A 12 -17.36 -12.94 -15.59
N ASP A 13 -16.57 -12.38 -16.51
CA ASP A 13 -15.15 -12.09 -16.27
C ASP A 13 -14.99 -10.90 -15.31
N LYS A 14 -15.88 -9.89 -15.41
CA LYS A 14 -15.94 -8.81 -14.41
C LYS A 14 -16.19 -9.34 -13.00
N LEU A 15 -17.10 -10.30 -12.84
CA LEU A 15 -17.41 -10.89 -11.53
C LEU A 15 -16.26 -11.74 -11.01
N LYS A 16 -15.63 -12.55 -11.88
CA LYS A 16 -14.46 -13.35 -11.52
C LYS A 16 -13.30 -12.47 -11.04
N GLN A 17 -13.06 -11.33 -11.70
CA GLN A 17 -12.03 -10.39 -11.27
C GLN A 17 -12.35 -9.76 -9.91
N VAL A 18 -13.63 -9.46 -9.64
CA VAL A 18 -14.08 -8.99 -8.32
C VAL A 18 -13.83 -10.04 -7.24
N GLU A 19 -14.19 -11.30 -7.50
CA GLU A 19 -13.96 -12.42 -6.57
C GLU A 19 -12.46 -12.56 -6.24
N ASN A 20 -11.59 -12.59 -7.27
CA ASN A 20 -10.15 -12.69 -7.07
C ASN A 20 -9.59 -11.55 -6.20
N ILE A 21 -10.05 -10.31 -6.40
CA ILE A 21 -9.59 -9.15 -5.63
C ILE A 21 -10.15 -9.17 -4.21
N MET A 22 -11.40 -9.60 -4.03
CA MET A 22 -11.99 -9.76 -2.70
C MET A 22 -11.25 -10.82 -1.88
N GLU A 23 -10.84 -11.93 -2.51
CA GLU A 23 -10.01 -12.95 -1.87
C GLU A 23 -8.63 -12.41 -1.52
N LEU A 24 -7.96 -11.76 -2.46
CA LEU A 24 -6.64 -11.16 -2.26
C LEU A 24 -6.61 -10.21 -1.05
N LEU A 25 -7.65 -9.39 -0.88
CA LEU A 25 -7.72 -8.37 0.16
C LEU A 25 -8.51 -8.81 1.40
N ASN A 26 -8.80 -10.11 1.56
CA ASN A 26 -9.54 -10.66 2.69
C ASN A 26 -10.88 -9.94 2.95
N LEU A 27 -11.61 -9.61 1.89
CA LEU A 27 -12.91 -8.92 1.91
C LEU A 27 -14.10 -9.87 1.76
N THR A 28 -13.87 -11.17 1.58
CA THR A 28 -14.92 -12.17 1.34
C THR A 28 -15.97 -12.21 2.46
N LYS A 29 -15.55 -12.07 3.72
CA LYS A 29 -16.45 -12.07 4.89
C LYS A 29 -17.40 -10.87 4.92
N CYS A 30 -16.99 -9.73 4.37
CA CYS A 30 -17.78 -8.49 4.36
C CYS A 30 -18.39 -8.17 3.00
N ALA A 31 -18.37 -9.11 2.03
CA ALA A 31 -18.78 -8.86 0.65
C ALA A 31 -20.24 -8.38 0.51
N ASN A 32 -21.12 -8.82 1.41
CA ASN A 32 -22.53 -8.44 1.44
C ASN A 32 -22.87 -7.44 2.57
N THR A 33 -21.84 -6.92 3.25
CA THR A 33 -22.02 -5.90 4.29
C THR A 33 -22.04 -4.52 3.63
N ILE A 34 -22.94 -3.64 4.07
CA ILE A 34 -22.96 -2.26 3.60
C ILE A 34 -21.66 -1.54 3.99
N ILE A 35 -21.15 -0.65 3.13
CA ILE A 35 -19.95 0.13 3.44
C ILE A 35 -20.16 1.02 4.67
N GLY A 36 -21.38 1.54 4.84
CA GLY A 36 -21.72 2.43 5.95
C GLY A 36 -21.11 3.83 5.80
N ASP A 37 -21.46 4.70 6.74
CA ASP A 37 -20.97 6.07 6.85
C ASP A 37 -20.89 6.48 8.33
N HIS A 38 -20.76 7.77 8.63
CA HIS A 38 -20.69 8.24 10.03
C HIS A 38 -21.97 8.01 10.83
N LYS A 39 -23.11 7.77 10.17
CA LYS A 39 -24.42 7.61 10.81
C LYS A 39 -24.88 6.14 10.79
N THR A 40 -24.42 5.37 9.82
CA THR A 40 -24.83 3.99 9.57
C THR A 40 -23.64 3.07 9.73
N HIS A 41 -23.71 2.16 10.70
CA HIS A 41 -22.66 1.17 10.90
C HIS A 41 -22.59 0.23 9.68
N GLY A 42 -21.39 -0.01 9.18
CA GLY A 42 -21.12 -0.87 8.03
C GLY A 42 -19.82 -1.63 8.23
N VAL A 43 -19.03 -1.77 7.17
CA VAL A 43 -17.68 -2.36 7.26
C VAL A 43 -16.78 -1.55 8.20
N SER A 44 -15.83 -2.24 8.85
CA SER A 44 -14.83 -1.59 9.69
C SER A 44 -13.96 -0.60 8.90
N GLY A 45 -13.27 0.31 9.60
CA GLY A 45 -12.36 1.27 8.96
C GLY A 45 -11.28 0.61 8.10
N GLY A 46 -10.73 -0.52 8.57
CA GLY A 46 -9.74 -1.28 7.82
C GLY A 46 -10.29 -1.99 6.59
N GLU A 47 -11.49 -2.59 6.72
CA GLU A 47 -12.19 -3.16 5.56
C GLU A 47 -12.53 -2.08 4.52
N ARG A 48 -12.99 -0.90 4.94
CA ARG A 48 -13.24 0.23 4.04
C ARG A 48 -11.99 0.64 3.27
N LYS A 49 -10.83 0.64 3.91
CA LYS A 49 -9.56 0.97 3.26
C LYS A 49 -9.16 -0.09 2.23
N ARG A 50 -9.32 -1.37 2.57
CA ARG A 50 -9.13 -2.47 1.62
C ARG A 50 -10.12 -2.43 0.46
N VAL A 51 -11.38 -2.05 0.69
CA VAL A 51 -12.37 -1.84 -0.39
C VAL A 51 -11.93 -0.71 -1.35
N ASN A 52 -11.39 0.38 -0.84
CA ASN A 52 -10.87 1.45 -1.68
C ASN A 52 -9.70 0.97 -2.57
N ILE A 53 -8.74 0.24 -1.98
CA ILE A 53 -7.63 -0.37 -2.72
C ILE A 53 -8.19 -1.35 -3.77
N ALA A 54 -9.14 -2.21 -3.40
CA ALA A 54 -9.79 -3.17 -4.31
C ALA A 54 -10.40 -2.49 -5.54
N SER A 55 -11.01 -1.32 -5.34
CA SER A 55 -11.62 -0.52 -6.41
C SER A 55 -10.60 -0.05 -7.45
N GLU A 56 -9.39 0.29 -7.02
CA GLU A 56 -8.28 0.67 -7.93
C GLU A 56 -7.63 -0.54 -8.58
N LEU A 57 -7.44 -1.65 -7.86
CA LEU A 57 -6.89 -2.88 -8.43
C LEU A 57 -7.79 -3.50 -9.51
N LEU A 58 -9.11 -3.24 -9.44
CA LEU A 58 -10.06 -3.75 -10.42
C LEU A 58 -9.78 -3.29 -11.85
N THR A 59 -9.17 -2.13 -12.05
CA THR A 59 -8.84 -1.63 -13.40
C THR A 59 -7.58 -2.25 -13.98
N ASP A 60 -6.91 -3.12 -13.24
CA ASP A 60 -5.66 -3.80 -13.60
C ASP A 60 -4.55 -2.87 -14.17
N PRO A 61 -4.31 -1.69 -13.57
CA PRO A 61 -3.34 -0.74 -14.12
C PRO A 61 -1.91 -1.28 -14.01
N SER A 62 -1.02 -0.88 -14.94
CA SER A 62 0.40 -1.28 -14.89
C SER A 62 1.16 -0.62 -13.72
N VAL A 63 0.73 0.57 -13.32
CA VAL A 63 1.29 1.34 -12.20
C VAL A 63 0.16 1.74 -11.27
N ILE A 64 0.33 1.49 -9.97
CA ILE A 64 -0.64 1.81 -8.92
C ILE A 64 -0.01 2.83 -7.98
N LEU A 65 -0.69 3.94 -7.76
CA LEU A 65 -0.29 4.98 -6.81
C LEU A 65 -1.21 4.91 -5.60
N LEU A 66 -0.64 4.76 -4.41
CA LEU A 66 -1.40 4.69 -3.16
C LEU A 66 -0.94 5.77 -2.19
N ASP A 67 -1.86 6.64 -1.79
CA ASP A 67 -1.58 7.67 -0.79
C ASP A 67 -1.97 7.16 0.61
N GLU A 68 -1.00 7.03 1.49
CA GLU A 68 -1.11 6.52 2.86
C GLU A 68 -2.04 5.30 3.04
N PRO A 69 -1.81 4.18 2.31
CA PRO A 69 -2.73 3.02 2.34
C PRO A 69 -2.82 2.34 3.71
N THR A 70 -1.88 2.60 4.61
CA THR A 70 -1.82 2.03 5.97
C THR A 70 -2.33 2.96 7.07
N SER A 71 -2.62 4.23 6.76
CA SER A 71 -3.07 5.21 7.77
C SER A 71 -4.39 4.79 8.43
N GLY A 72 -4.47 4.92 9.75
CA GLY A 72 -5.63 4.52 10.56
C GLY A 72 -5.78 3.01 10.78
N LEU A 73 -4.79 2.20 10.38
CA LEU A 73 -4.71 0.78 10.72
C LEU A 73 -3.76 0.57 11.91
N ASP A 74 -4.00 -0.49 12.67
CA ASP A 74 -2.98 -0.99 13.58
C ASP A 74 -1.77 -1.56 12.81
N SER A 75 -0.66 -1.75 13.53
CA SER A 75 0.61 -2.19 12.94
C SER A 75 0.53 -3.56 12.26
N SER A 76 -0.31 -4.47 12.77
CA SER A 76 -0.48 -5.83 12.24
C SER A 76 -1.23 -5.80 10.91
N LEU A 77 -2.33 -5.05 10.84
CA LEU A 77 -3.12 -4.87 9.62
C LEU A 77 -2.34 -4.09 8.55
N ALA A 78 -1.57 -3.08 8.94
CA ALA A 78 -0.70 -2.35 8.02
C ALA A 78 0.35 -3.28 7.39
N LEU A 79 0.95 -4.16 8.19
CA LEU A 79 1.91 -5.17 7.71
C LEU A 79 1.24 -6.17 6.76
N GLU A 80 0.06 -6.68 7.12
CA GLU A 80 -0.70 -7.61 6.30
C GLU A 80 -1.02 -7.02 4.92
N ILE A 81 -1.56 -5.79 4.88
CA ILE A 81 -1.88 -5.12 3.61
C ILE A 81 -0.63 -4.88 2.77
N THR A 82 0.47 -4.45 3.39
CA THR A 82 1.71 -4.19 2.65
C THR A 82 2.25 -5.48 2.02
N LYS A 83 2.17 -6.62 2.73
CA LYS A 83 2.53 -7.94 2.18
C LYS A 83 1.63 -8.35 1.02
N ILE A 84 0.32 -8.19 1.16
CA ILE A 84 -0.64 -8.50 0.09
C ILE A 84 -0.33 -7.67 -1.16
N LEU A 85 -0.08 -6.37 -1.00
CA LEU A 85 0.29 -5.49 -2.10
C LEU A 85 1.61 -5.90 -2.75
N LYS A 86 2.62 -6.27 -1.95
CA LYS A 86 3.90 -6.77 -2.44
C LYS A 86 3.73 -8.04 -3.27
N GLU A 87 3.00 -9.01 -2.74
CA GLU A 87 2.72 -10.25 -3.45
C GLU A 87 1.96 -10.01 -4.75
N PHE A 88 0.98 -9.11 -4.72
CA PHE A 88 0.24 -8.72 -5.91
C PHE A 88 1.14 -8.10 -6.97
N ALA A 89 2.01 -7.14 -6.58
CA ALA A 89 2.97 -6.50 -7.47
C ALA A 89 3.86 -7.53 -8.17
N VAL A 90 4.42 -8.49 -7.40
CA VAL A 90 5.29 -9.54 -7.93
C VAL A 90 4.53 -10.51 -8.84
N LYS A 91 3.39 -11.04 -8.38
CA LYS A 91 2.61 -12.06 -9.12
C LYS A 91 2.03 -11.50 -10.43
N GLN A 92 1.54 -10.27 -10.39
CA GLN A 92 0.89 -9.62 -11.54
C GLN A 92 1.84 -8.73 -12.36
N LYS A 93 3.13 -8.68 -11.98
CA LYS A 93 4.16 -7.84 -12.62
C LYS A 93 3.73 -6.37 -12.73
N LYS A 94 3.22 -5.83 -11.62
CA LYS A 94 2.77 -4.44 -11.51
C LYS A 94 3.78 -3.64 -10.71
N THR A 95 3.82 -2.33 -10.93
CA THR A 95 4.59 -1.39 -10.11
C THR A 95 3.66 -0.71 -9.12
N ILE A 96 3.99 -0.73 -7.83
CA ILE A 96 3.21 -0.02 -6.80
C ILE A 96 4.09 1.03 -6.16
N ILE A 97 3.66 2.28 -6.24
CA ILE A 97 4.25 3.41 -5.51
C ILE A 97 3.29 3.75 -4.39
N MET A 98 3.80 3.84 -3.16
CA MET A 98 2.99 4.28 -2.03
C MET A 98 3.69 5.31 -1.15
N VAL A 99 2.91 6.27 -0.65
CA VAL A 99 3.33 7.18 0.40
C VAL A 99 3.00 6.53 1.74
N VAL A 100 3.95 6.42 2.66
CA VAL A 100 3.68 5.88 3.99
C VAL A 100 4.26 6.80 5.05
N HIS A 101 3.38 7.33 5.89
CA HIS A 101 3.76 8.12 7.04
C HIS A 101 4.18 7.19 8.19
N GLN A 102 5.45 7.26 8.61
CA GLN A 102 6.01 6.54 9.76
C GLN A 102 5.71 5.01 9.74
N PRO A 103 6.22 4.25 8.75
CA PRO A 103 6.02 2.80 8.76
C PRO A 103 6.75 2.16 9.93
N SER A 104 6.17 1.11 10.49
CA SER A 104 6.88 0.25 11.43
C SER A 104 8.12 -0.37 10.76
N SER A 105 9.11 -0.78 11.54
CA SER A 105 10.31 -1.44 10.99
C SER A 105 9.95 -2.66 10.12
N GLN A 106 8.90 -3.40 10.49
CA GLN A 106 8.44 -4.57 9.71
C GLN A 106 7.84 -4.18 8.36
N VAL A 107 7.09 -3.07 8.29
CA VAL A 107 6.54 -2.55 7.03
C VAL A 107 7.68 -2.00 6.18
N PHE A 108 8.61 -1.27 6.80
CA PHE A 108 9.79 -0.72 6.12
C PHE A 108 10.56 -1.81 5.37
N GLU A 109 10.83 -2.96 6.00
CA GLU A 109 11.58 -4.06 5.39
C GLU A 109 10.96 -4.67 4.12
N ILE A 110 9.67 -4.45 3.86
CA ILE A 110 8.99 -5.02 2.69
C ILE A 110 9.32 -4.26 1.39
N PHE A 111 9.73 -3.00 1.49
CA PHE A 111 9.96 -2.16 0.32
C PHE A 111 11.25 -2.52 -0.42
N ASP A 112 11.20 -2.44 -1.75
CA ASP A 112 12.36 -2.67 -2.61
C ASP A 112 13.21 -1.41 -2.71
N LYS A 113 12.55 -0.30 -3.05
CA LYS A 113 13.20 1.01 -3.20
C LYS A 113 12.56 2.04 -2.30
N LEU A 114 13.39 2.99 -1.93
CA LEU A 114 13.06 4.10 -1.07
C LEU A 114 13.34 5.41 -1.80
N MET A 115 12.38 6.32 -1.79
CA MET A 115 12.59 7.72 -2.11
C MET A 115 12.36 8.55 -0.84
N VAL A 116 13.38 9.28 -0.39
CA VAL A 116 13.31 10.18 0.76
C VAL A 116 13.15 11.59 0.23
N MET A 117 12.19 12.36 0.78
CA MET A 117 11.98 13.75 0.40
C MET A 117 12.01 14.67 1.62
N ALA A 118 12.74 15.77 1.52
CA ALA A 118 12.76 16.83 2.53
C ALA A 118 12.57 18.19 1.85
N ASP A 119 11.69 19.03 2.40
CA ASP A 119 11.39 20.38 1.90
C ASP A 119 11.13 20.44 0.38
N GLY A 120 10.39 19.47 -0.15
CA GLY A 120 10.05 19.37 -1.57
C GLY A 120 11.18 18.85 -2.47
N HIS A 121 12.33 18.49 -1.93
CA HIS A 121 13.49 17.99 -2.67
C HIS A 121 13.71 16.50 -2.40
N MET A 122 14.11 15.76 -3.44
CA MET A 122 14.51 14.36 -3.31
C MET A 122 15.91 14.29 -2.68
N VAL A 123 15.98 13.72 -1.48
CA VAL A 123 17.23 13.54 -0.72
C VAL A 123 17.91 12.23 -1.11
N TYR A 124 17.12 11.19 -1.33
CA TYR A 124 17.61 9.85 -1.67
C TYR A 124 16.63 9.15 -2.60
N PHE A 125 17.15 8.37 -3.56
CA PHE A 125 16.37 7.38 -4.29
C PHE A 125 17.26 6.17 -4.60
N GLY A 126 16.85 4.99 -4.15
CA GLY A 126 17.65 3.78 -4.34
C GLY A 126 17.06 2.57 -3.62
N GLU A 127 17.86 1.51 -3.50
CA GLU A 127 17.48 0.33 -2.72
C GLU A 127 17.31 0.69 -1.25
N ARG A 128 16.24 0.20 -0.63
CA ARG A 128 15.96 0.46 0.79
C ARG A 128 17.17 0.20 1.69
N ALA A 129 17.91 -0.88 1.44
CA ALA A 129 19.06 -1.29 2.24
C ALA A 129 20.17 -0.23 2.25
N GLY A 130 20.40 0.49 1.14
CA GLY A 130 21.44 1.51 1.03
C GLY A 130 21.04 2.88 1.59
N ALA A 131 19.79 3.08 1.99
CA ALA A 131 19.31 4.37 2.46
C ALA A 131 19.96 4.82 3.77
N VAL A 132 20.18 3.88 4.69
CA VAL A 132 20.79 4.18 6.00
C VAL A 132 22.24 4.61 5.85
N ASP A 133 23.00 3.86 5.03
CA ASP A 133 24.40 4.16 4.76
C ASP A 133 24.56 5.52 4.05
N TYR A 134 23.71 5.78 3.06
CA TYR A 134 23.69 7.08 2.37
C TYR A 134 23.47 8.25 3.35
N LEU A 135 22.49 8.14 4.26
CA LEU A 135 22.23 9.17 5.26
C LEU A 135 23.41 9.30 6.25
N ALA A 136 24.02 8.18 6.66
CA ALA A 136 25.18 8.19 7.53
C ALA A 136 26.38 8.91 6.91
N ASP A 137 26.62 8.73 5.61
CA ASP A 137 27.67 9.43 4.85
C ASP A 137 27.43 10.94 4.77
N GLN A 138 26.17 11.39 4.78
CA GLN A 138 25.80 12.80 4.87
C GLN A 138 25.88 13.36 6.30
N GLY A 139 26.35 12.57 7.28
CA GLY A 139 26.48 12.97 8.69
C GLY A 139 25.27 12.63 9.56
N TYR A 140 24.24 12.01 8.99
CA TYR A 140 23.01 11.63 9.69
C TYR A 140 23.06 10.15 10.09
N LYS A 141 23.68 9.85 11.24
CA LYS A 141 23.83 8.48 11.75
C LYS A 141 22.57 8.02 12.48
N CYS A 142 21.98 6.93 12.00
CA CYS A 142 20.89 6.25 12.68
C CYS A 142 21.41 5.56 13.97
N PRO A 143 20.81 5.82 15.15
CA PRO A 143 21.20 5.13 16.38
C PRO A 143 20.95 3.62 16.31
N PRO A 144 21.74 2.79 17.02
CA PRO A 144 21.47 1.37 17.10
C PRO A 144 20.07 1.11 17.70
N ASN A 145 19.36 0.13 17.16
CA ASN A 145 17.97 -0.22 17.54
C ASN A 145 16.91 0.85 17.26
N PHE A 146 17.22 1.88 16.47
CA PHE A 146 16.23 2.83 16.01
C PHE A 146 15.61 2.38 14.69
N ASN A 147 14.31 2.65 14.49
CA ASN A 147 13.66 2.39 13.20
C ASN A 147 14.24 3.36 12.16
N PRO A 148 14.91 2.87 11.09
CA PRO A 148 15.42 3.74 10.03
C PRO A 148 14.34 4.64 9.44
N ALA A 149 13.10 4.15 9.38
CA ALA A 149 11.95 4.87 8.85
C ALA A 149 11.41 5.99 9.77
N ASN A 150 11.88 6.09 11.02
CA ASN A 150 11.54 7.20 11.89
C ASN A 150 12.57 8.33 11.81
N TYR A 151 13.70 8.09 11.14
CA TYR A 151 14.85 8.98 11.18
C TYR A 151 14.88 9.98 10.01
N ALA A 152 14.36 9.61 8.83
CA ALA A 152 14.21 10.56 7.73
C ALA A 152 12.77 11.09 7.66
N CYS A 153 12.64 12.40 7.41
CA CYS A 153 11.36 13.02 7.15
C CYS A 153 10.83 12.53 5.79
N MET A 154 9.55 12.13 5.74
CA MET A 154 8.74 11.74 4.58
C MET A 154 9.37 10.79 3.53
N TYR A 155 8.77 9.61 3.39
CA TYR A 155 9.19 8.59 2.44
C TYR A 155 8.10 8.28 1.41
N TYR A 156 8.52 8.18 0.16
CA TYR A 156 7.79 7.48 -0.88
C TYR A 156 8.45 6.13 -1.07
N PHE A 157 7.65 5.08 -0.99
CA PHE A 157 8.13 3.72 -1.06
C PHE A 157 7.69 3.07 -2.36
N LEU A 158 8.58 2.27 -2.94
CA LEU A 158 8.29 1.46 -4.13
C LEU A 158 8.32 -0.02 -3.74
N LEU A 159 7.23 -0.72 -4.03
CA LEU A 159 7.10 -2.17 -3.91
C LEU A 159 7.34 -2.89 -5.24
#